data_AF-A0A6D2HDH2-F1
#
_entry.id   AF-A0A6D2HDH2-F1
#
_cell.length_a   1.000
_cell.length_b   1.000
_cell.length_c   1.000
_cell.angle_alpha   90.00
_cell.angle_beta   90.00
_cell.angle_gamma   90.00
#
_symmetry.space_group_name_H-M   'P 1'
#
loop_
_entity.id
_entity.type
_entity.pdbx_description
1 polymer ?
#
loop_
_entity_poly.entity_id
_entity_poly.type
_entity_poly.pdbx_seq_one_letter_code
_entity_poly.pdbx_strand_id
1 'polypeptide(L)'
;MPQSTLNPSLPHDLLLSCIARVSRLYYPTLSLVSKSFRSLIASPELYKARSLLGHTESCLYVCMERCGPQSPIWYTLCRKPNKTETERGGYVLAKVPIPEDSPGVILSGLVAVGSSIYNIGGYDVLSMTKMFYSSVSILDCRSHTLSEAPSLLAPLRLLSASVIDICIRSQ
;
A
#
# COMPACT_ATOMS: atom_id res chain seq x y z
N MET A 1 -35.20 29.14 -21.03
CA MET A 1 -34.97 28.39 -19.76
C MET A 1 -33.95 27.31 -20.06
N PRO A 2 -32.69 27.41 -19.61
CA PRO A 2 -31.74 26.32 -19.81
C PRO A 2 -32.09 25.22 -18.81
N GLN A 3 -32.44 24.06 -19.34
CA GLN A 3 -32.70 22.85 -18.58
C GLN A 3 -31.35 22.36 -18.06
N SER A 4 -31.08 22.58 -16.77
CA SER A 4 -29.94 21.98 -16.10
C SER A 4 -30.12 20.47 -16.15
N THR A 5 -29.31 19.80 -16.96
CA THR A 5 -29.10 18.37 -16.89
C THR A 5 -28.44 18.08 -15.54
N LEU A 6 -29.29 17.84 -14.53
CA LEU A 6 -28.93 17.19 -13.29
C LEU A 6 -28.42 15.80 -13.67
N ASN A 7 -27.11 15.67 -13.90
CA ASN A 7 -26.45 14.38 -13.87
C ASN A 7 -26.78 13.77 -12.51
N PRO A 8 -27.56 12.69 -12.41
CA PRO A 8 -27.78 12.05 -11.13
C PRO A 8 -26.47 11.38 -10.76
N SER A 9 -25.62 12.07 -10.00
CA SER A 9 -24.44 11.46 -9.42
C SER A 9 -24.91 10.27 -8.60
N LEU A 10 -24.39 9.09 -8.89
CA LEU A 10 -24.67 7.89 -8.10
C LEU A 10 -24.40 8.21 -6.62
N PRO A 11 -25.32 7.89 -5.70
CA PRO A 11 -25.11 8.10 -4.27
C PRO A 11 -23.75 7.55 -3.83
N HIS A 12 -23.03 8.32 -3.03
CA HIS A 12 -21.68 7.97 -2.57
C HIS A 12 -21.63 6.56 -1.97
N ASP A 13 -22.64 6.19 -1.19
CA ASP A 13 -22.73 4.89 -0.53
C ASP A 13 -22.87 3.72 -1.53
N LEU A 14 -23.60 3.93 -2.63
CA LEU A 14 -23.70 2.92 -3.69
C LEU A 14 -22.36 2.76 -4.41
N LEU A 15 -21.67 3.87 -4.69
CA LEU A 15 -20.34 3.82 -5.30
C LEU A 15 -19.33 3.11 -4.39
N LEU A 16 -19.31 3.45 -3.10
CA LEU A 16 -18.49 2.81 -2.08
C LEU A 16 -18.75 1.31 -2.02
N SER A 17 -20.02 0.91 -1.97
CA SER A 17 -20.46 -0.49 -1.95
C SER A 17 -20.01 -1.25 -3.21
N CYS A 18 -20.15 -0.63 -4.38
CA CYS A 18 -19.68 -1.22 -5.65
C CYS A 18 -18.15 -1.41 -5.66
N ILE A 19 -17.39 -0.37 -5.32
CA ILE A 19 -15.91 -0.43 -5.34
C ILE A 19 -15.36 -1.37 -4.25
N ALA A 20 -16.04 -1.49 -3.12
CA ALA A 20 -15.66 -2.43 -2.05
C ALA A 20 -15.68 -3.90 -2.51
N ARG A 21 -16.51 -4.23 -3.52
CA ARG A 21 -16.56 -5.59 -4.10
C ARG A 21 -15.54 -5.82 -5.21
N VAL A 22 -14.94 -4.77 -5.74
CA VAL A 22 -13.93 -4.89 -6.81
C VAL A 22 -12.59 -5.26 -6.20
N SER A 23 -11.84 -6.15 -6.85
CA SER A 23 -10.47 -6.49 -6.43
C SER A 23 -9.55 -5.27 -6.47
N ARG A 24 -8.67 -5.15 -5.46
CA ARG A 24 -7.66 -4.09 -5.36
C ARG A 24 -6.70 -4.05 -6.55
N LEU A 25 -6.57 -5.13 -7.31
CA LEU A 25 -5.80 -5.16 -8.57
C LEU A 25 -6.29 -4.11 -9.58
N TYR A 26 -7.55 -3.69 -9.50
CA TYR A 26 -8.12 -2.66 -10.39
C TYR A 26 -8.01 -1.24 -9.82
N TYR A 27 -7.66 -1.07 -8.55
CA TYR A 27 -7.71 0.24 -7.88
C TYR A 27 -6.77 1.26 -8.52
N PRO A 28 -5.54 0.91 -8.93
CA PRO A 28 -4.68 1.86 -9.62
C PRO A 28 -5.20 2.26 -11.01
N THR A 29 -6.00 1.43 -11.67
CA THR A 29 -6.69 1.83 -12.92
C THR A 29 -7.91 2.68 -12.63
N LEU A 30 -8.73 2.30 -11.64
CA LEU A 30 -9.93 3.03 -11.25
C LEU A 30 -9.62 4.44 -10.73
N SER A 31 -8.49 4.63 -10.04
CA SER A 31 -8.05 5.94 -9.54
C SER A 31 -7.68 6.94 -10.65
N LEU A 32 -7.50 6.45 -11.89
CA LEU A 32 -7.25 7.27 -13.08
C LEU A 32 -8.55 7.73 -13.76
N VAL A 33 -9.70 7.10 -13.46
CA VAL A 33 -10.98 7.40 -14.11
C VAL A 33 -11.50 8.78 -13.70
N SER A 34 -11.47 9.11 -12.40
CA SER A 34 -11.87 10.44 -11.92
C SER A 34 -11.26 10.78 -10.56
N LYS A 35 -11.28 12.08 -10.21
CA LYS A 35 -10.88 12.56 -8.88
C LYS A 35 -11.70 11.94 -7.75
N SER A 36 -12.99 11.67 -8.00
CA SER A 36 -13.89 11.05 -7.02
C SER A 36 -13.51 9.59 -6.76
N PHE A 37 -13.24 8.80 -7.80
CA PHE A 37 -12.75 7.43 -7.64
C PHE A 37 -11.40 7.39 -6.91
N ARG A 38 -10.48 8.29 -7.27
CA ARG A 38 -9.19 8.42 -6.57
C ARG A 38 -9.37 8.69 -5.08
N SER A 39 -10.21 9.65 -4.73
CA SER A 39 -10.51 10.00 -3.33
C SER A 39 -11.15 8.82 -2.58
N LEU A 40 -12.13 8.17 -3.20
CA LEU A 40 -12.83 7.03 -2.63
C LEU A 40 -11.92 5.82 -2.39
N ILE A 41 -10.99 5.56 -3.31
CA ILE A 41 -10.00 4.47 -3.19
C ILE A 41 -8.98 4.73 -2.07
N ALA A 42 -8.62 5.99 -1.86
CA ALA A 42 -7.72 6.39 -0.79
C ALA A 42 -8.42 6.51 0.58
N SER A 43 -9.76 6.51 0.62
CA SER A 43 -10.54 6.69 1.85
C SER A 43 -10.52 5.44 2.74
N PRO A 44 -10.41 5.59 4.07
CA PRO A 44 -10.51 4.47 5.00
C PRO A 44 -11.90 3.82 5.02
N GLU A 45 -12.95 4.54 4.59
CA GLU A 45 -14.34 4.09 4.53
C GLU A 45 -14.47 2.88 3.60
N LEU A 46 -13.72 2.88 2.50
CA LEU A 46 -13.67 1.76 1.56
C LEU A 46 -13.19 0.49 2.24
N TYR A 47 -12.11 0.59 3.02
CA TYR A 47 -11.53 -0.58 3.69
C TYR A 47 -12.38 -1.06 4.86
N LYS A 48 -13.10 -0.16 5.54
CA LYS A 48 -14.15 -0.55 6.50
C LYS A 48 -15.27 -1.33 5.81
N ALA A 49 -15.80 -0.82 4.71
CA ALA A 49 -16.85 -1.48 3.94
C ALA A 49 -16.40 -2.86 3.43
N ARG A 50 -15.17 -2.97 2.93
CA ARG A 50 -14.58 -4.25 2.52
C ARG A 50 -14.50 -5.26 3.67
N SER A 51 -14.04 -4.81 4.84
CA SER A 51 -13.93 -5.65 6.04
C SER A 51 -15.30 -6.19 6.46
N LEU A 52 -16.33 -5.32 6.48
CA LEU A 52 -17.71 -5.70 6.80
C LEU A 52 -18.30 -6.71 5.80
N LEU A 53 -17.89 -6.63 4.54
CA LEU A 53 -18.29 -7.58 3.48
C LEU A 53 -17.45 -8.87 3.46
N GLY A 54 -16.43 -9.00 4.31
CA GLY A 54 -15.51 -10.15 4.29
C GLY A 54 -14.57 -10.19 3.09
N HIS A 55 -14.37 -9.07 2.40
CA HIS A 55 -13.49 -8.98 1.22
C HIS A 55 -12.03 -8.72 1.60
N THR A 56 -11.40 -9.74 2.19
CA THR A 56 -9.95 -9.80 2.40
C THR A 56 -9.25 -10.38 1.17
N GLU A 57 -8.21 -9.73 0.68
CA GLU A 57 -7.40 -10.25 -0.43
C GLU A 57 -5.91 -10.03 -0.18
N SER A 58 -5.09 -10.97 -0.64
CA SER A 58 -3.64 -10.84 -0.61
C SER A 58 -3.19 -9.88 -1.71
N CYS A 59 -2.40 -8.87 -1.36
CA CYS A 59 -1.84 -7.93 -2.32
C CYS A 59 -0.33 -8.09 -2.38
N LEU A 60 0.19 -8.17 -3.61
CA LEU A 60 1.63 -8.22 -3.85
C LEU A 60 2.20 -6.79 -3.82
N TYR A 61 3.21 -6.61 -2.98
CA TYR A 61 4.06 -5.42 -2.94
C TYR A 61 5.48 -5.81 -3.29
N VAL A 62 6.14 -4.96 -4.08
CA VAL A 62 7.54 -5.13 -4.45
C VAL A 62 8.27 -3.86 -4.04
N CYS A 63 9.26 -4.01 -3.17
CA CYS A 63 10.19 -2.95 -2.80
C CYS A 63 11.49 -3.15 -3.57
N MET A 64 11.95 -2.11 -4.26
CA MET A 64 13.23 -2.09 -4.95
C MET A 64 14.08 -0.96 -4.40
N GLU A 65 15.22 -1.32 -3.81
CA GLU A 65 16.24 -0.38 -3.40
C GLU A 65 16.99 0.12 -4.64
N ARG A 66 17.28 1.43 -4.70
CA ARG A 66 18.04 2.02 -5.80
C ARG A 66 19.50 2.17 -5.39
N CYS A 67 20.42 1.98 -6.33
CA CYS A 67 21.81 2.36 -6.09
C CYS A 67 21.93 3.87 -5.89
N GLY A 68 22.43 4.29 -4.72
CA GLY A 68 22.70 5.69 -4.38
C GLY A 68 21.80 6.24 -3.26
N PRO A 69 21.87 7.55 -2.96
CA PRO A 69 21.12 8.19 -1.88
C PRO A 69 19.67 8.47 -2.33
N GLN A 70 18.97 7.43 -2.80
CA GLN A 70 17.59 7.54 -3.23
C GLN A 70 16.71 6.61 -2.43
N SER A 71 15.53 7.11 -2.09
CA SER A 71 14.52 6.35 -1.38
C SER A 71 14.04 5.15 -2.20
N PRO A 72 13.66 4.05 -1.52
CA PRO A 72 13.23 2.83 -2.19
C PRO A 72 11.96 3.07 -2.99
N ILE A 73 11.85 2.41 -4.15
CA ILE A 73 10.62 2.47 -4.94
C ILE A 73 9.75 1.28 -4.62
N TRP A 74 8.51 1.58 -4.28
CA TRP A 74 7.48 0.61 -4.00
C TRP A 74 6.56 0.45 -5.20
N TYR A 75 6.19 -0.79 -5.47
CA TYR A 75 5.24 -1.17 -6.50
C TYR A 75 4.18 -2.09 -5.93
N THR A 76 2.98 -2.03 -6.51
CA THR A 76 1.90 -2.99 -6.24
C THR A 76 1.40 -3.60 -7.55
N LEU A 77 0.96 -4.85 -7.47
CA LEU A 77 0.44 -5.55 -8.64
C LEU A 77 -0.92 -5.00 -9.04
N CYS A 78 -1.08 -4.74 -10.34
CA CYS A 78 -2.28 -4.19 -10.94
C CYS A 78 -2.70 -4.99 -12.15
N ARG A 79 -4.00 -4.99 -12.45
CA ARG A 79 -4.51 -5.57 -13.69
C ARG A 79 -4.43 -4.53 -14.81
N LYS A 80 -3.92 -4.91 -15.97
CA LYS A 80 -3.88 -4.04 -17.15
C LYS A 80 -5.31 -3.78 -17.64
N PRO A 81 -5.71 -2.52 -17.89
CA PRO A 81 -6.93 -2.24 -18.63
C PRO A 81 -6.76 -2.74 -20.08
N ASN A 82 -7.78 -3.39 -20.63
CA ASN A 82 -7.90 -3.80 -22.03
C ASN A 82 -6.92 -4.89 -22.51
N LYS A 83 -7.16 -6.15 -22.16
CA LYS A 83 -6.60 -7.28 -22.91
C LYS A 83 -7.69 -8.18 -23.47
N THR A 84 -7.63 -8.40 -24.78
CA THR A 84 -8.13 -9.59 -25.47
C THR A 84 -7.28 -10.80 -25.05
N GLU A 85 -7.87 -12.00 -25.05
CA GLU A 85 -7.34 -13.24 -24.42
C GLU A 85 -5.94 -13.71 -24.87
N THR A 86 -5.32 -13.10 -25.87
CA THR A 86 -4.17 -13.68 -26.59
C THR A 86 -2.78 -13.30 -26.06
N GLU A 87 -2.64 -12.36 -25.12
CA GLU A 87 -1.32 -11.97 -24.59
C GLU A 87 -1.10 -12.39 -23.13
N ARG A 88 -0.25 -13.42 -22.91
CA ARG A 88 0.16 -13.88 -21.58
C ARG A 88 0.60 -12.70 -20.69
N GLY A 89 0.03 -12.65 -19.48
CA GLY A 89 0.35 -11.66 -18.45
C GLY A 89 -0.58 -10.45 -18.46
N GLY A 90 -1.75 -10.57 -17.83
CA GLY A 90 -2.73 -9.49 -17.62
C GLY A 90 -2.38 -8.49 -16.52
N TYR A 91 -1.13 -8.51 -16.02
CA TYR A 91 -0.72 -7.75 -14.86
C TYR A 91 0.43 -6.78 -15.17
N VAL A 92 0.53 -5.73 -14.36
CA VAL A 92 1.60 -4.72 -14.39
C VAL A 92 1.90 -4.29 -12.96
N LEU A 93 3.14 -3.87 -12.70
CA LEU A 93 3.52 -3.24 -11.44
C LEU A 93 3.24 -1.74 -11.54
N ALA A 94 2.30 -1.22 -10.75
CA ALA A 94 2.10 0.22 -10.62
C ALA A 94 2.94 0.77 -9.46
N LYS A 95 3.55 1.93 -9.67
CA LYS A 95 4.30 2.64 -8.63
C LYS A 95 3.34 3.07 -7.52
N VAL A 96 3.70 2.76 -6.27
CA VAL A 96 3.03 3.26 -5.08
C VAL A 96 3.50 4.69 -4.83
N PRO A 97 2.61 5.67 -4.62
CA PRO A 97 2.97 7.08 -4.48
C PRO A 97 3.53 7.38 -3.08
N ILE A 98 4.70 6.84 -2.77
CA ILE A 98 5.41 7.10 -1.51
C ILE A 98 6.29 8.34 -1.67
N PRO A 99 6.36 9.23 -0.66
CA PRO A 99 7.23 10.41 -0.69
C PRO A 99 8.70 10.08 -0.94
N GLU A 100 9.40 10.96 -1.67
CA GLU A 100 10.82 10.77 -2.04
C GLU A 100 11.77 10.95 -0.84
N ASP A 101 11.31 11.54 0.24
CA ASP A 101 11.98 11.66 1.54
C ASP A 101 11.69 10.48 2.48
N SER A 102 11.10 9.39 1.95
CA SER A 102 10.89 8.17 2.74
C SER A 102 12.21 7.56 3.23
N PRO A 103 12.23 6.98 4.43
CA PRO A 103 13.42 6.34 4.97
C PRO A 103 13.86 5.18 4.08
N GLY A 104 15.17 4.96 4.06
CA GLY A 104 15.78 3.78 3.47
C GLY A 104 15.20 2.51 4.08
N VAL A 105 15.16 1.46 3.28
CA VAL A 105 14.59 0.17 3.67
C VAL A 105 15.69 -0.85 3.81
N ILE A 106 15.66 -1.62 4.90
CA ILE A 106 16.43 -2.85 4.98
C ILE A 106 15.54 -3.99 4.53
N LEU A 107 15.88 -4.62 3.40
CA LEU A 107 15.07 -5.70 2.84
C LEU A 107 14.88 -6.87 3.82
N SER A 108 15.88 -7.19 4.65
CA SER A 108 15.78 -8.22 5.70
C SER A 108 14.98 -7.80 6.93
N GLY A 109 14.63 -6.51 7.05
CA GLY A 109 13.81 -5.93 8.10
C GLY A 109 12.35 -5.68 7.69
N LEU A 110 11.97 -6.04 6.46
CA LEU A 110 10.60 -5.90 5.98
C LEU A 110 9.71 -7.03 6.49
N VAL A 111 8.61 -6.67 7.13
CA VAL A 111 7.69 -7.61 7.77
C VAL A 111 6.25 -7.22 7.47
N ALA A 112 5.47 -8.12 6.85
CA ALA A 112 4.06 -7.89 6.59
C ALA A 112 3.20 -8.38 7.77
N VAL A 113 2.45 -7.47 8.40
CA VAL A 113 1.51 -7.79 9.49
C VAL A 113 0.15 -7.20 9.14
N GLY A 114 -0.85 -8.06 8.96
CA GLY A 114 -2.19 -7.63 8.56
C GLY A 114 -2.19 -6.86 7.24
N SER A 115 -2.64 -5.61 7.26
CA SER A 115 -2.68 -4.72 6.09
C SER A 115 -1.48 -3.76 6.00
N SER A 116 -0.43 -3.99 6.77
CA SER A 116 0.69 -3.07 6.89
C SER A 116 2.02 -3.79 6.67
N ILE A 117 2.99 -3.06 6.13
CA ILE A 117 4.37 -3.52 6.01
C ILE A 117 5.24 -2.68 6.96
N TYR A 118 5.91 -3.36 7.88
CA TYR A 118 6.84 -2.78 8.83
C TYR A 118 8.24 -2.82 8.22
N ASN A 119 8.88 -1.67 8.15
CA ASN A 119 10.29 -1.52 7.82
C ASN A 119 11.05 -1.31 9.12
N ILE A 120 11.61 -2.40 9.65
CA ILE A 120 12.38 -2.37 10.88
C ILE A 120 13.83 -2.07 10.54
N GLY A 121 14.43 -1.13 11.27
CA GLY A 121 15.82 -0.76 11.06
C GLY A 121 16.05 0.13 9.85
N GLY A 122 15.08 0.99 9.50
CA GLY A 122 15.30 1.98 8.46
C GLY A 122 16.52 2.86 8.73
N TYR A 123 17.01 3.51 7.69
CA TYR A 123 18.08 4.50 7.80
C TYR A 123 17.70 5.75 7.03
N ASP A 124 18.25 6.89 7.45
CA ASP A 124 18.10 8.13 6.70
C ASP A 124 19.04 8.08 5.49
N VAL A 125 18.45 8.16 4.30
CA VAL A 125 19.15 8.12 3.01
C VAL A 125 20.09 9.32 2.85
N LEU A 126 19.78 10.45 3.49
CA LEU A 126 20.59 11.67 3.47
C LEU A 126 21.78 11.58 4.45
N SER A 127 21.69 10.71 5.46
CA SER A 127 22.67 10.54 6.53
C SER A 127 23.36 9.18 6.42
N MET A 128 24.19 9.02 5.38
CA MET A 128 25.05 7.83 5.17
C MET A 128 26.02 7.54 6.34
N THR A 129 26.11 8.43 7.34
CA THR A 129 27.10 8.41 8.42
C THR A 129 26.70 7.64 9.68
N LYS A 130 25.48 7.10 9.77
CA LYS A 130 25.09 6.20 10.87
C LYS A 130 24.34 4.96 10.34
N MET A 131 25.09 3.87 10.12
CA MET A 131 24.55 2.51 9.99
C MET A 131 24.05 1.97 11.35
N PHE A 132 23.23 2.75 12.04
CA PHE A 132 22.65 2.39 13.33
C PHE A 132 21.14 2.35 13.13
N TYR A 133 20.66 1.14 12.88
CA TYR A 133 19.29 0.85 12.50
C TYR A 133 18.42 0.89 13.75
N SER A 134 17.78 2.03 14.01
CA SER A 134 16.82 2.15 15.10
C SER A 134 15.44 2.63 14.66
N SER A 135 15.31 3.28 13.50
CA SER A 135 14.00 3.75 13.04
C SER A 135 13.14 2.58 12.57
N VAL A 136 11.85 2.70 12.84
CA VAL A 136 10.84 1.77 12.34
C VAL A 136 9.79 2.59 11.63
N SER A 137 9.48 2.25 10.38
CA SER A 137 8.39 2.88 9.63
C SER A 137 7.36 1.85 9.21
N ILE A 138 6.10 2.28 9.12
CA ILE A 138 4.95 1.44 8.76
C ILE A 138 4.34 2.00 7.49
N LEU A 139 4.33 1.17 6.45
CA LEU A 139 3.56 1.41 5.23
C LEU A 139 2.17 0.80 5.38
N ASP A 140 1.14 1.63 5.47
CA ASP A 140 -0.25 1.17 5.37
C ASP A 140 -0.55 0.87 3.89
N CYS A 141 -0.77 -0.41 3.58
CA CYS A 141 -1.01 -0.85 2.20
C CYS A 141 -2.36 -0.38 1.66
N ARG A 142 -3.28 0.05 2.53
CA ARG A 142 -4.63 0.48 2.14
C ARG A 142 -4.63 1.89 1.58
N SER A 143 -4.00 2.81 2.30
CA SER A 143 -3.90 4.22 1.94
C SER A 143 -2.60 4.56 1.20
N HIS A 144 -1.64 3.63 1.15
CA HIS A 144 -0.28 3.86 0.64
C HIS A 144 0.43 4.99 1.39
N THR A 145 0.15 5.14 2.69
CA THR A 145 0.73 6.18 3.55
C THR A 145 1.80 5.59 4.46
N LEU A 146 2.85 6.36 4.71
CA LEU A 146 3.90 6.02 5.64
C LEU A 146 3.64 6.67 7.01
N SER A 147 3.95 5.95 8.08
CA SER A 147 3.92 6.45 9.45
C SER A 147 5.14 5.97 10.22
N GLU A 148 5.56 6.70 11.26
CA GLU A 148 6.63 6.26 12.15
C GLU A 148 6.10 5.35 13.26
N ALA A 149 6.92 4.39 13.66
CA ALA A 149 6.67 3.48 14.78
C ALA A 149 7.75 3.66 15.85
N PRO A 150 7.54 3.10 17.06
CA PRO A 150 8.53 3.15 18.12
C PRO A 150 9.88 2.61 17.65
N SER A 151 10.92 3.44 17.81
CA SER A 151 12.28 3.08 17.45
C SER A 151 12.81 1.95 18.33
N LEU A 152 13.74 1.16 17.78
CA LEU A 152 14.47 0.16 18.56
C LEU A 152 15.29 0.84 19.66
N LEU A 153 15.27 0.24 20.85
CA LEU A 153 15.98 0.74 22.03
C LEU A 153 17.51 0.72 21.87
N ALA A 154 18.02 -0.17 21.01
CA ALA A 154 19.43 -0.25 20.68
C ALA A 154 19.60 -0.32 19.17
N PRO A 155 20.57 0.40 18.60
CA PRO A 155 20.82 0.34 17.18
C PRO A 155 21.45 -0.99 16.80
N LEU A 156 20.94 -1.61 15.73
CA LEU A 156 21.42 -2.90 15.24
C LEU A 156 22.36 -2.73 14.06
N ARG A 157 23.30 -3.68 13.87
CA ARG A 157 24.25 -3.72 12.74
C ARG A 157 23.82 -4.72 11.65
N LEU A 158 23.14 -5.78 12.04
CA LEU A 158 22.52 -6.77 11.16
C LEU A 158 21.13 -7.06 11.75
N LEU A 159 20.14 -7.12 10.88
CA LEU A 159 18.75 -7.33 11.27
C LEU A 159 18.14 -8.41 10.37
N SER A 160 17.40 -9.32 10.99
CA SER A 160 16.41 -10.17 10.34
C SER A 160 15.14 -10.09 11.15
N ALA A 161 14.00 -9.92 10.48
CA ALA A 161 12.72 -9.82 11.14
C ALA A 161 11.71 -10.80 10.51
N SER A 162 10.85 -11.36 11.35
CA SER A 162 9.79 -12.29 10.93
C SER A 162 8.57 -12.11 11.83
N VAL A 163 7.38 -12.49 11.33
CA VAL A 163 6.15 -12.53 12.13
C VAL A 163 6.00 -13.91 12.72
N ILE A 164 5.72 -13.98 14.02
CA ILE A 164 5.25 -15.20 14.68
C ILE A 164 3.82 -14.93 15.14
N ASP A 165 2.86 -15.55 14.47
CA ASP A 165 1.45 -15.52 14.90
C ASP A 165 1.24 -16.63 15.94
N ILE A 166 1.40 -16.27 17.22
CA ILE A 166 1.05 -17.15 18.33
C ILE A 166 -0.46 -17.14 18.54
N CYS A 167 -1.19 -17.80 17.65
CA CYS A 167 -2.55 -18.24 17.94
C CYS A 167 -2.52 -19.24 19.10
N ILE A 168 -2.54 -18.73 20.34
CA ILE A 168 -2.94 -19.52 21.51
C ILE A 168 -4.43 -19.78 21.30
N ARG A 169 -4.77 -20.89 20.64
CA ARG A 169 -6.13 -21.41 20.65
C ARG A 169 -6.44 -21.78 22.10
N SER A 170 -7.22 -20.95 22.78
CA SER A 170 -7.93 -21.36 23.98
C SER A 170 -8.82 -22.54 23.60
N GLN A 171 -8.50 -23.72 24.13
CA GLN A 171 -9.45 -24.84 24.21
C GLN A 171 -10.60 -24.47 25.13
#